data_AF-A0A4Q3D8A1-F1
#
_entry.id   AF-A0A4Q3D8A1-F1
#
_cell.length_a   1.000
_cell.length_b   1.000
_cell.length_c   1.000
_cell.angle_alpha   90.00
_cell.angle_beta   90.00
_cell.angle_gamma   90.00
#
_symmetry.space_group_name_H-M   'P 1'
#
loop_
_entity.id
_entity.type
_entity.pdbx_description
1 polymer ?
#
loop_
_entity_poly.entity_id
_entity_poly.type
_entity_poly.pdbx_seq_one_letter_code
_entity_poly.pdbx_strand_id
1 'polypeptide(L)' 'MAKRNGCPICSQPTSPEFKPFCGRGCKDRDLLQWLSEGYRVPGEPVDPEAFTGVDSARDPD' A
#
# COMPACT_ATOMS: atom_id res chain seq x y z
N MET A 1 5.23 8.41 8.47
CA MET A 1 4.62 9.28 7.43
C MET A 1 3.57 10.19 8.05
N ALA A 2 3.57 11.48 7.72
CA ALA A 2 2.51 12.40 8.14
C ALA A 2 1.18 12.04 7.48
N LYS A 3 0.07 12.04 8.26
CA LYS A 3 -1.27 11.77 7.75
C LYS A 3 -1.69 12.94 6.85
N ARG A 4 -1.86 12.67 5.55
CA ARG A 4 -2.35 13.66 4.58
C ARG A 4 -3.85 13.80 4.77
N ASN A 5 -4.34 14.97 5.17
CA ASN A 5 -5.77 15.23 5.45
C ASN A 5 -6.62 15.41 4.17
N GLY A 6 -6.17 14.91 3.03
CA GLY A 6 -6.81 15.05 1.73
C GLY A 6 -6.73 13.77 0.91
N CYS A 7 -7.23 13.81 -0.33
CA CYS A 7 -7.20 12.69 -1.25
C CYS A 7 -5.77 12.12 -1.35
N PRO A 8 -5.54 10.82 -1.11
CA PRO A 8 -4.19 10.26 -1.12
C PRO A 8 -3.54 10.31 -2.52
N ILE A 9 -4.35 10.45 -3.57
CA ILE A 9 -3.92 10.46 -4.97
C ILE A 9 -3.54 11.86 -5.47
N CYS A 10 -4.30 12.91 -5.12
CA CYS A 10 -4.12 14.26 -5.66
C CYS A 10 -4.11 15.39 -4.61
N SER A 11 -4.26 15.06 -3.32
CA SER A 11 -4.29 15.98 -2.18
C SER A 11 -5.48 16.96 -2.12
N GLN A 12 -6.44 16.89 -3.05
CA GLN A 12 -7.67 17.69 -2.98
C GLN A 12 -8.57 17.29 -1.79
N PRO A 13 -9.48 18.17 -1.34
CA PRO A 13 -10.45 17.85 -0.30
C PRO A 13 -11.25 16.59 -0.64
N THR A 14 -11.44 15.71 0.34
CA THR A 14 -12.18 14.45 0.16
C THR A 14 -13.68 14.73 0.01
N SER A 15 -14.35 14.03 -0.91
CA SER A 15 -15.82 14.06 -0.98
C SER A 15 -16.39 13.05 0.01
N PRO A 16 -17.46 13.38 0.78
CA PRO A 16 -18.07 12.46 1.75
C PRO A 16 -18.44 11.09 1.18
N GLU A 17 -18.93 11.04 -0.06
CA GLU A 17 -19.31 9.80 -0.75
C GLU A 17 -18.10 8.95 -1.17
N PHE A 18 -16.95 9.59 -1.42
CA PHE A 18 -15.76 8.94 -1.98
C PHE A 18 -14.59 8.82 -1.01
N LYS A 19 -14.78 9.11 0.29
CA LYS A 19 -13.71 9.03 1.29
C LYS A 19 -12.99 7.66 1.23
N PRO A 20 -11.64 7.63 1.19
CA PRO A 20 -10.69 8.72 1.45
C PRO A 20 -10.33 9.60 0.23
N PHE A 21 -11.01 9.47 -0.91
CA PHE A 21 -10.71 10.18 -2.16
C PHE A 21 -11.57 11.44 -2.37
N CYS A 22 -11.18 12.27 -3.35
CA CYS A 22 -11.98 13.42 -3.78
C CYS A 22 -13.12 13.05 -4.74
N GLY A 23 -13.11 11.87 -5.35
CA GLY A 23 -14.12 11.44 -6.33
C GLY A 23 -13.80 10.10 -7.00
N ARG A 24 -14.71 9.64 -7.87
CA ARG A 24 -14.59 8.36 -8.60
C ARG A 24 -13.27 8.19 -9.35
N GLY A 25 -12.83 9.21 -10.09
CA GLY A 25 -11.60 9.12 -10.89
C GLY A 25 -10.33 8.84 -10.05
N CYS A 26 -10.24 9.39 -8.83
CA CYS A 26 -9.12 9.07 -7.94
C CYS A 26 -9.24 7.69 -7.30
N LYS A 27 -10.47 7.22 -7.00
CA LYS A 27 -10.72 5.86 -6.54
C LYS A 27 -10.31 4.82 -7.60
N ASP A 28 -10.66 5.05 -8.85
CA ASP A 28 -10.35 4.12 -9.95
C ASP A 28 -8.84 4.12 -10.27
N ARG A 29 -8.18 5.28 -10.20
CA ARG A 29 -6.71 5.36 -10.34
C ARG A 29 -5.99 4.59 -9.23
N ASP A 30 -6.46 4.70 -7.99
CA ASP A 30 -5.92 3.93 -6.87
C ASP A 30 -6.06 2.42 -7.14
N LEU A 31 -7.24 1.98 -7.58
CA LEU A 31 -7.49 0.59 -7.95
C LEU A 31 -6.53 0.11 -9.06
N LEU A 32 -6.26 0.93 -10.08
CA LEU A 32 -5.31 0.57 -11.13
C LEU A 32 -3.88 0.42 -10.58
N GLN A 33 -3.47 1.25 -9.61
CA GLN A 33 -2.18 1.09 -8.93
C GLN A 33 -2.11 -0.23 -8.16
N TRP A 34 -3.19 -0.63 -7.49
CA TRP A 34 -3.27 -1.93 -6.83
C TRP A 34 -3.13 -3.09 -7.82
N LEU A 35 -3.92 -3.06 -8.91
CA LEU A 35 -3.91 -4.13 -9.91
C LEU A 35 -2.60 -4.22 -10.71
N SER A 36 -1.86 -3.12 -10.79
CA SER A 36 -0.60 -3.03 -11.53
C SER A 36 0.64 -3.22 -10.66
N GLU A 37 0.48 -3.71 -9.43
CA GLU A 37 1.57 -3.87 -8.44
C GLU A 37 2.37 -2.57 -8.20
N GLY A 38 1.69 -1.42 -8.30
CA GLY A 38 2.28 -0.10 -8.11
C GLY A 38 2.61 0.21 -6.65
N TYR A 39 1.96 -0.47 -5.71
CA TYR A 39 2.24 -0.36 -4.29
C TYR A 39 3.32 -1.37 -3.87
N ARG A 40 4.48 -0.86 -3.47
CA ARG A 40 5.58 -1.67 -2.93
C ARG A 40 6.06 -1.10 -1.60
N VAL A 41 6.38 -1.99 -0.68
CA VAL A 41 7.06 -1.65 0.57
C VAL A 41 8.53 -2.00 0.39
N PRO A 42 9.45 -1.04 0.56
CA PRO A 42 10.88 -1.36 0.53
C PRO A 42 11.20 -2.31 1.68
N GLY A 43 11.80 -3.46 1.35
CA GLY A 43 12.32 -4.42 2.32
C GLY A 43 13.80 -4.15 2.64
N GLU A 44 14.32 -4.84 3.65
CA GLU A 44 15.77 -4.94 3.82
C GLU A 44 16.41 -5.63 2.61
N PRO A 45 17.71 -5.34 2.33
CA PRO A 45 18.44 -6.03 1.28
C PRO A 45 18.34 -7.55 1.49
N VAL A 46 17.94 -8.27 0.44
CA VAL A 46 17.82 -9.72 0.52
C VAL A 46 19.23 -10.31 0.43
N ASP A 47 19.68 -10.96 1.50
CA ASP A 47 20.85 -11.83 1.45
C ASP A 47 20.45 -13.13 0.70
N PRO A 48 21.05 -13.43 -0.46
CA PRO A 48 20.70 -14.60 -1.27
C PRO A 48 20.93 -15.94 -0.52
N GLU A 49 21.73 -15.95 0.54
CA GLU A 49 22.05 -17.14 1.35
C GLU A 49 21.12 -17.28 2.57
N ALA A 50 20.34 -16.24 2.89
CA ALA A 50 19.43 -16.21 4.04
C ALA A 50 18.00 -16.73 3.75
N PHE A 51 17.72 -17.21 2.53
CA PHE A 51 16.39 -17.68 2.13
C PHE A 51 16.08 -19.09 2.69
N THR A 52 16.06 -19.24 4.01
CA THR A 52 15.39 -20.38 4.67
C THR A 52 13.90 -20.09 4.65
N GLY A 53 13.09 -20.96 4.05
CA GLY A 53 11.66 -20.74 3.81
C GLY A 53 10.90 -20.15 5.00
N VAL A 54 9.95 -19.26 4.71
CA VAL A 54 9.12 -18.52 5.68
C VAL A 54 8.25 -19.41 6.58
N ASP A 55 8.24 -20.72 6.35
CA ASP A 55 7.42 -21.69 7.09
C ASP A 55 8.16 -22.31 8.30
N SER A 56 9.46 -22.02 8.51
CA SER A 56 10.26 -22.66 9.56
C SER A 56 10.33 -21.93 10.90
N ALA A 57 9.61 -20.82 11.09
CA ALA A 57 9.63 -20.05 12.34
C ALA A 57 8.27 -20.04 13.04
N ARG A 58 7.87 -21.18 13.59
CA ARG A 58 7.02 -21.22 14.78
C ARG A 58 7.31 -22.49 15.56
N ASP A 59 8.32 -22.44 16.42
CA ASP A 59 8.37 -23.30 17.61
C ASP A 59 7.27 -22.83 18.57
N PRO A 60 6.27 -23.68 18.91
CA PRO A 60 5.51 -23.52 20.14
C PRO A 60 6.11 -24.44 21.21
N ASP A 61 6.80 -23.84 22.18
CA ASP A 61 7.24 -24.39 23.49
C ASP A 61 8.07 -25.69 23.47
#